data_AF-A0A940ZGZ4-F1
#
_entry.id   AF-A0A940ZGZ4-F1
#
_cell.length_a   1.000
_cell.length_b   1.000
_cell.length_c   1.000
_cell.angle_alpha   90.00
_cell.angle_beta   90.00
_cell.angle_gamma   90.00
#
_symmetry.space_group_name_H-M   'P 1'
#
loop_
_entity.id
_entity.type
_entity.pdbx_description
1 polymer ?
#
loop_
_entity_poly.entity_id
_entity_poly.type
_entity_poly.pdbx_seq_one_letter_code
_entity_poly.pdbx_strand_id
1 'polypeptide(L)'
;MAPDDFIGVSKWKLDTPCLTVDLDILEKNVRTMENHAASFGKKLRPHVKTHKCSRLARMQKEAGAVGICVAKVGEAEALIQSGLKEVLITSPVVSDYKIKRLMDCLASAPELMVVVDNAANAQKLNDAARQRGLRLKVLVDLDPGMGRTGVNFQAALTLGQFIRNLSALQLKGVQCYVGHVQHVVSFPERSRVSAEWMKKAAEVFRQFKETGLPTEIFTGTGTGTFEIDCLIPELTDMQVGSYTLMDAEYINIGSSRDPSRLVQFPPALTLLTTVISSNHNS
;
A
#
# COMPACT_ATOMS: atom_id res chain seq x y z
N MET A 1 10.43 21.13 24.08
CA MET A 1 11.49 20.12 23.88
C MET A 1 11.69 19.98 22.39
N ALA A 2 12.90 20.25 21.92
CA ALA A 2 13.27 19.97 20.55
C ALA A 2 13.44 18.44 20.37
N PRO A 3 13.22 17.89 19.16
CA PRO A 3 13.47 16.47 18.90
C PRO A 3 14.87 16.00 19.30
N ASP A 4 15.86 16.89 19.18
CA ASP A 4 17.26 16.60 19.48
C ASP A 4 17.53 16.42 20.99
N ASP A 5 16.65 16.90 21.86
CA ASP A 5 16.77 16.76 23.32
C ASP A 5 16.72 15.29 23.77
N PHE A 6 16.26 14.38 22.91
CA PHE A 6 16.10 12.95 23.21
C PHE A 6 17.20 12.05 22.61
N ILE A 7 18.17 12.61 21.88
CA ILE A 7 19.26 11.83 21.29
C ILE A 7 20.19 11.30 22.39
N GLY A 8 20.44 9.99 22.38
CA GLY A 8 21.27 9.32 23.40
C GLY A 8 20.56 9.07 24.74
N VAL A 9 19.31 9.52 24.89
CA VAL A 9 18.50 9.29 26.08
C VAL A 9 17.96 7.86 26.08
N SER A 10 18.09 7.15 27.20
CA SER A 10 17.49 5.83 27.37
C SER A 10 15.97 5.92 27.24
N LYS A 11 15.34 4.98 26.52
CA LYS A 11 13.87 4.96 26.35
C LYS A 11 13.10 4.94 27.68
N TRP A 12 13.71 4.42 28.75
CA TRP A 12 13.13 4.39 30.10
C TRP A 12 13.11 5.75 30.81
N LYS A 13 13.64 6.79 30.18
CA LYS A 13 13.62 8.18 30.65
C LYS A 13 12.66 9.06 29.85
N LEU A 14 12.01 8.51 28.82
CA LEU A 14 10.99 9.21 28.06
C LEU A 14 9.74 9.38 28.92
N ASP A 15 9.09 10.53 28.79
CA ASP A 15 7.76 10.74 29.36
C ASP A 15 6.75 9.77 28.73
N THR A 16 5.76 9.31 29.51
CA THR A 16 4.80 8.30 29.05
C THR A 16 3.36 8.82 29.11
N PRO A 17 2.49 8.48 28.14
CA PRO A 17 2.69 7.46 27.10
C PRO A 17 3.56 7.93 25.93
N CYS A 18 4.45 7.05 25.46
CA CYS A 18 5.34 7.34 24.33
C CYS A 18 5.35 6.19 23.34
N LEU A 19 5.04 6.49 22.08
CA LEU A 19 5.16 5.54 20.99
C LEU A 19 6.64 5.44 20.57
N THR A 20 7.23 4.26 20.70
CA THR A 20 8.63 4.03 20.36
C THR A 20 8.76 2.98 19.26
N VAL A 21 9.78 3.16 18.42
CA VAL A 21 10.12 2.26 17.31
C VAL A 21 11.53 1.75 17.55
N ASP A 22 11.68 0.43 17.60
CA ASP A 22 12.98 -0.24 17.58
C ASP A 22 13.53 -0.22 16.14
N LEU A 23 14.61 0.55 15.93
CA LEU A 23 15.18 0.75 14.59
C LEU A 23 15.82 -0.51 14.04
N ASP A 24 16.48 -1.33 14.86
CA ASP A 24 17.13 -2.55 14.41
C ASP A 24 16.09 -3.58 13.93
N ILE A 25 14.97 -3.70 14.66
CA ILE A 25 13.85 -4.56 14.25
C ILE A 25 13.19 -4.01 12.98
N LEU A 26 12.93 -2.70 12.93
CA LEU A 26 12.34 -2.05 11.77
C LEU A 26 13.19 -2.29 10.51
N GLU A 27 14.50 -2.04 10.57
CA GLU A 27 15.41 -2.24 9.44
C GLU A 27 15.48 -3.71 9.02
N LYS A 28 15.50 -4.63 9.98
CA LYS A 28 15.41 -6.08 9.71
C LYS A 28 14.11 -6.44 8.99
N ASN A 29 12.98 -5.88 9.42
CA ASN A 29 11.68 -6.10 8.79
C ASN A 29 11.67 -5.60 7.35
N VAL A 30 12.20 -4.39 7.09
CA VAL A 30 12.38 -3.83 5.75
C VAL A 30 13.19 -4.77 4.85
N ARG A 31 14.39 -5.16 5.29
CA ARG A 31 15.25 -6.07 4.51
C ARG A 31 14.61 -7.44 4.28
N THR A 32 13.90 -7.97 5.28
CA THR A 32 13.23 -9.27 5.17
C THR A 32 12.16 -9.26 4.09
N MET A 33 11.34 -8.22 4.02
CA MET A 33 10.29 -8.10 3.00
C MET A 33 10.86 -7.82 1.59
N GLU A 34 11.89 -6.97 1.49
CA GLU A 34 12.58 -6.70 0.21
C GLU A 34 13.21 -7.99 -0.35
N ASN A 35 13.92 -8.75 0.49
CA ASN A 35 14.51 -10.03 0.08
C ASN A 35 13.45 -11.06 -0.32
N HIS A 36 12.33 -11.13 0.42
CA HIS A 36 11.21 -12.01 0.07
C HIS A 36 10.66 -11.63 -1.31
N ALA A 37 10.32 -10.37 -1.54
CA ALA A 37 9.82 -9.89 -2.84
C ALA A 37 10.80 -10.23 -3.98
N ALA A 38 12.09 -9.95 -3.78
CA ALA A 38 13.12 -10.22 -4.76
C ALA A 38 13.25 -11.72 -5.09
N SER A 39 13.11 -12.62 -4.12
CA SER A 39 13.16 -14.07 -4.36
C SER A 39 12.03 -14.60 -5.25
N PHE A 40 10.92 -13.86 -5.36
CA PHE A 40 9.80 -14.16 -6.26
C PHE A 40 9.80 -13.25 -7.52
N GLY A 41 10.87 -12.49 -7.75
CA GLY A 41 10.97 -11.56 -8.86
C GLY A 41 9.99 -10.39 -8.79
N LYS A 42 9.47 -10.07 -7.59
CA LYS A 42 8.50 -8.99 -7.34
C LYS A 42 9.20 -7.76 -6.80
N LYS A 43 8.59 -6.59 -6.99
CA LYS A 43 9.03 -5.34 -6.39
C LYS A 43 8.16 -4.98 -5.18
N LEU A 44 8.59 -4.01 -4.38
CA LEU A 44 7.77 -3.44 -3.31
C LEU A 44 7.32 -2.02 -3.62
N ARG A 45 6.06 -1.74 -3.29
CA ARG A 45 5.48 -0.39 -3.24
C ARG A 45 4.78 -0.21 -1.89
N PRO A 46 5.55 -0.13 -0.80
CA PRO A 46 4.99 -0.32 0.52
C PRO A 46 4.02 0.80 0.89
N HIS A 47 3.03 0.45 1.71
CA HIS A 47 1.95 1.35 2.08
C HIS A 47 2.25 2.05 3.40
N VAL A 48 2.33 3.39 3.37
CA VAL A 48 2.72 4.19 4.54
C VAL A 48 1.57 4.56 5.45
N LYS A 49 0.32 4.14 5.17
CA LYS A 49 -0.84 4.47 6.03
C LYS A 49 -0.65 3.99 7.47
N THR A 50 0.16 2.94 7.65
CA THR A 50 0.49 2.36 8.97
C THR A 50 1.29 3.34 9.83
N HIS A 51 2.27 4.05 9.27
CA HIS A 51 3.21 4.86 10.04
C HIS A 51 3.19 6.36 9.73
N LYS A 52 2.69 6.77 8.56
CA LYS A 52 2.56 8.17 8.10
C LYS A 52 3.81 9.02 8.34
N CYS A 53 4.97 8.38 8.20
CA CYS A 53 6.27 8.98 8.50
C CYS A 53 7.16 8.96 7.26
N SER A 54 7.53 10.15 6.78
CA SER A 54 8.34 10.34 5.57
C SER A 54 9.75 9.77 5.71
N ARG A 55 10.35 9.80 6.91
CA ARG A 55 11.66 9.20 7.19
C ARG A 55 11.63 7.68 6.98
N LEU A 56 10.59 7.01 7.46
CA LEU A 56 10.39 5.57 7.28
C LEU A 56 10.10 5.22 5.81
N ALA A 57 9.30 6.05 5.12
CA ALA A 57 9.06 5.89 3.70
C ALA A 57 10.34 6.04 2.86
N ARG A 58 11.22 6.98 3.23
CA ARG A 58 12.53 7.16 2.59
C ARG A 58 13.43 5.94 2.80
N MET A 59 13.48 5.41 4.02
CA MET A 59 14.24 4.19 4.31
C MET A 59 13.76 3.00 3.46
N GLN A 60 12.46 2.86 3.23
CA GLN A 60 11.92 1.83 2.32
C GLN A 60 12.33 2.08 0.86
N LYS A 61 12.32 3.34 0.40
CA LYS A 61 12.81 3.71 -0.95
C LYS A 61 14.30 3.40 -1.12
N GLU A 62 15.11 3.73 -0.13
CA GLU A 62 16.56 3.45 -0.10
C GLU A 62 16.86 1.95 -0.08
N ALA A 63 15.97 1.15 0.51
CA ALA A 63 16.06 -0.32 0.51
C ALA A 63 15.71 -0.98 -0.84
N GLY A 64 15.12 -0.25 -1.79
CA GLY A 64 14.82 -0.76 -3.14
C GLY A 64 13.37 -0.62 -3.59
N ALA A 65 12.48 -0.07 -2.76
CA ALA A 65 11.08 0.09 -3.14
C ALA A 65 10.92 0.95 -4.41
N VAL A 66 10.05 0.50 -5.32
CA VAL A 66 9.80 1.15 -6.62
C VAL A 66 8.88 2.37 -6.51
N GLY A 67 8.44 2.72 -5.31
CA GLY A 67 7.55 3.83 -5.00
C GLY A 67 6.82 3.57 -3.70
N ILE A 68 5.85 4.41 -3.35
CA ILE A 68 5.16 4.37 -2.06
C ILE A 68 3.64 4.45 -2.24
N CYS A 69 2.90 3.61 -1.52
CA CYS A 69 1.45 3.63 -1.49
C CYS A 69 0.89 4.52 -0.35
N VAL A 70 -0.11 5.33 -0.67
CA VAL A 70 -0.86 6.14 0.29
C VAL A 70 -2.37 5.95 0.11
N ALA A 71 -3.15 6.22 1.16
CA ALA A 71 -4.61 6.04 1.10
C ALA A 71 -5.35 7.33 0.68
N LYS A 72 -4.71 8.50 0.81
CA LYS A 72 -5.36 9.80 0.62
C LYS A 72 -4.40 10.83 0.02
N VAL A 73 -4.97 11.83 -0.67
CA VAL A 73 -4.25 12.95 -1.28
C VAL A 73 -3.37 13.70 -0.28
N GLY A 74 -3.85 13.94 0.96
CA GLY A 74 -3.05 14.63 1.97
C GLY A 74 -1.78 13.88 2.40
N GLU A 75 -1.79 12.55 2.33
CA GLU A 75 -0.58 11.75 2.56
C GLU A 75 0.38 11.86 1.37
N ALA A 76 -0.14 11.88 0.13
CA ALA A 76 0.67 12.13 -1.06
C ALA A 76 1.35 13.50 -1.00
N GLU A 77 0.62 14.55 -0.61
CA GLU A 77 1.16 15.91 -0.45
C GLU A 77 2.35 15.93 0.52
N ALA A 78 2.19 15.34 1.71
CA ALA A 78 3.24 15.31 2.72
C ALA A 78 4.49 14.55 2.22
N LEU A 79 4.31 13.43 1.51
CA LEU A 79 5.43 12.68 0.94
C LEU A 79 6.13 13.46 -0.18
N ILE A 80 5.37 14.04 -1.10
CA ILE A 80 5.91 14.82 -2.24
C ILE A 80 6.69 16.03 -1.74
N GLN A 81 6.15 16.75 -0.74
CA GLN A 81 6.85 17.86 -0.08
C GLN A 81 8.15 17.42 0.60
N SER A 82 8.22 16.17 1.07
CA SER A 82 9.44 15.58 1.63
C SER A 82 10.42 15.02 0.59
N GLY A 83 10.14 15.20 -0.71
CA GLY A 83 10.97 14.77 -1.83
C GLY A 83 10.66 13.39 -2.40
N LEU A 84 9.65 12.68 -1.88
CA LEU A 84 9.25 11.35 -2.34
C LEU A 84 8.16 11.48 -3.41
N LYS A 85 8.51 11.27 -4.69
CA LYS A 85 7.64 11.62 -5.82
C LYS A 85 6.99 10.44 -6.53
N GLU A 86 7.49 9.21 -6.37
CA GLU A 86 6.85 8.01 -6.93
C GLU A 86 5.76 7.48 -5.99
N VAL A 87 4.62 8.16 -5.96
CA VAL A 87 3.50 7.84 -5.07
C VAL A 87 2.34 7.20 -5.84
N LEU A 88 1.73 6.16 -5.28
CA LEU A 88 0.45 5.59 -5.73
C LEU A 88 -0.63 5.85 -4.67
N ILE A 89 -1.70 6.55 -5.04
CA ILE A 89 -2.89 6.70 -4.21
C ILE A 89 -3.81 5.50 -4.49
N THR A 90 -3.93 4.60 -3.52
CA THR A 90 -4.60 3.29 -3.65
C THR A 90 -6.11 3.36 -3.40
N SER A 91 -6.72 4.54 -3.48
CA SER A 91 -8.17 4.75 -3.34
C SER A 91 -8.68 5.85 -4.28
N PRO A 92 -9.90 5.74 -4.84
CA PRO A 92 -10.45 6.73 -5.75
C PRO A 92 -10.53 8.15 -5.17
N VAL A 93 -10.24 9.15 -6.00
CA VAL A 93 -10.30 10.58 -5.65
C VAL A 93 -11.47 11.24 -6.37
N VAL A 94 -12.54 11.52 -5.63
CA VAL A 94 -13.86 11.79 -6.24
C VAL A 94 -14.35 13.24 -6.14
N SER A 95 -14.06 13.94 -5.05
CA SER A 95 -14.58 15.29 -4.83
C SER A 95 -13.71 16.33 -5.55
N ASP A 96 -14.34 17.33 -6.16
CA ASP A 96 -13.66 18.38 -6.93
C ASP A 96 -12.52 19.05 -6.15
N TYR A 97 -12.71 19.31 -4.85
CA TYR A 97 -11.66 19.84 -3.97
C TYR A 97 -10.42 18.94 -3.88
N LYS A 98 -10.61 17.63 -3.73
CA LYS A 98 -9.50 16.66 -3.68
C LYS A 98 -8.88 16.43 -5.06
N ILE A 99 -9.68 16.52 -6.14
CA ILE A 99 -9.16 16.44 -7.51
C ILE A 99 -8.25 17.64 -7.80
N LYS A 100 -8.64 18.86 -7.40
CA LYS A 100 -7.78 20.05 -7.52
C LYS A 100 -6.42 19.82 -6.84
N ARG A 101 -6.44 19.36 -5.58
CA ARG A 101 -5.24 19.05 -4.80
C ARG A 101 -4.40 17.92 -5.41
N LEU A 102 -5.04 16.89 -5.95
CA LEU A 102 -4.37 15.82 -6.69
C LEU A 102 -3.60 16.39 -7.89
N MET A 103 -4.18 17.34 -8.62
CA MET A 103 -3.49 17.98 -9.74
C MET A 103 -2.32 18.89 -9.29
N ASP A 104 -2.40 19.50 -8.10
CA ASP A 104 -1.28 20.25 -7.51
C ASP A 104 -0.11 19.30 -7.18
N CYS A 105 -0.41 18.13 -6.63
CA CYS A 105 0.58 17.07 -6.43
C CYS A 105 1.20 16.60 -7.75
N LEU A 106 0.36 16.31 -8.75
CA LEU A 106 0.78 15.82 -10.06
C LEU A 106 1.73 16.81 -10.77
N ALA A 107 1.47 18.11 -10.66
CA ALA A 107 2.33 19.13 -11.24
C ALA A 107 3.76 19.10 -10.66
N SER A 108 3.92 18.70 -9.40
CA SER A 108 5.22 18.63 -8.71
C SER A 108 5.87 17.22 -8.76
N ALA A 109 5.06 16.20 -9.02
CA ALA A 109 5.43 14.79 -9.08
C ALA A 109 4.72 14.09 -10.27
N PRO A 110 5.27 14.18 -11.49
CA PRO A 110 4.68 13.58 -12.70
C PRO A 110 4.54 12.06 -12.67
N GLU A 111 5.25 11.40 -11.75
CA GLU A 111 5.17 9.95 -11.53
C GLU A 111 4.00 9.53 -10.63
N LEU A 112 3.26 10.50 -10.06
CA LEU A 112 2.09 10.23 -9.23
C LEU A 112 1.03 9.42 -9.98
N MET A 113 0.57 8.36 -9.33
CA MET A 113 -0.50 7.49 -9.80
C MET A 113 -1.69 7.52 -8.86
N VAL A 114 -2.89 7.28 -9.40
CA VAL A 114 -4.12 7.08 -8.62
C VAL A 114 -4.95 5.95 -9.21
N VAL A 115 -5.69 5.24 -8.37
CA VAL A 115 -6.62 4.22 -8.86
C VAL A 115 -7.98 4.80 -9.24
N VAL A 116 -8.67 4.15 -10.17
CA VAL A 116 -9.98 4.53 -10.68
C VAL A 116 -10.85 3.28 -10.85
N ASP A 117 -12.10 3.36 -10.41
CA ASP A 117 -13.09 2.26 -10.49
C ASP A 117 -14.40 2.68 -11.17
N ASN A 118 -14.50 3.93 -11.63
CA ASN A 118 -15.74 4.49 -12.16
C ASN A 118 -15.47 5.42 -13.36
N ALA A 119 -16.23 5.23 -14.45
CA ALA A 119 -16.06 5.98 -15.68
C ALA A 119 -16.36 7.49 -15.52
N ALA A 120 -17.38 7.87 -14.75
CA ALA A 120 -17.68 9.27 -14.50
C ALA A 120 -16.57 9.94 -13.66
N ASN A 121 -16.00 9.23 -12.69
CA ASN A 121 -14.83 9.73 -11.97
C ASN A 121 -13.59 9.85 -12.87
N ALA A 122 -13.34 8.85 -13.74
CA ALA A 122 -12.27 8.91 -14.73
C ALA A 122 -12.40 10.15 -15.64
N GLN A 123 -13.61 10.45 -16.11
CA GLN A 123 -13.88 11.64 -16.92
C GLN A 123 -13.56 12.94 -16.15
N LYS A 124 -13.98 13.05 -14.89
CA LYS A 124 -13.65 14.21 -14.04
C LYS A 124 -12.15 14.40 -13.86
N LEU A 125 -11.41 13.32 -13.61
CA LEU A 125 -9.96 13.34 -13.49
C LEU A 125 -9.29 13.75 -14.81
N ASN A 126 -9.78 13.24 -15.94
CA ASN A 126 -9.31 13.60 -17.27
C ASN A 126 -9.51 15.10 -17.54
N ASP A 127 -10.70 15.65 -17.27
CA ASP A 127 -10.97 17.06 -17.53
C ASP A 127 -10.12 17.99 -16.66
N ALA A 128 -9.93 17.64 -15.38
CA ALA A 128 -9.06 18.39 -14.48
C ALA A 128 -7.58 18.35 -14.90
N ALA A 129 -7.07 17.18 -15.31
CA ALA A 129 -5.70 17.04 -15.82
C ALA A 129 -5.52 17.83 -17.13
N ARG A 130 -6.48 17.70 -18.05
CA ARG A 130 -6.49 18.40 -19.35
C ARG A 130 -6.49 19.92 -19.19
N GLN A 131 -7.31 20.47 -18.28
CA GLN A 131 -7.34 21.92 -18.00
C GLN A 131 -5.99 22.48 -17.56
N ARG A 132 -5.13 21.64 -16.97
CA ARG A 132 -3.79 22.03 -16.49
C ARG A 132 -2.65 21.60 -17.41
N GLY A 133 -2.95 21.00 -18.56
CA GLY A 133 -1.94 20.43 -19.46
C GLY A 133 -1.13 19.29 -18.82
N LEU A 134 -1.71 18.57 -17.85
CA LEU A 134 -1.07 17.45 -17.16
C LEU A 134 -1.54 16.12 -17.74
N ARG A 135 -0.76 15.06 -17.50
CA ARG A 135 -1.16 13.68 -17.79
C ARG A 135 -1.09 12.85 -16.52
N LEU A 136 -2.23 12.34 -16.06
CA LEU A 136 -2.33 11.58 -14.83
C LEU A 136 -2.23 10.08 -15.12
N LYS A 137 -1.29 9.41 -14.45
CA LYS A 137 -1.16 7.95 -14.52
C LYS A 137 -2.23 7.30 -13.65
N VAL A 138 -2.92 6.29 -14.17
CA VAL A 138 -4.02 5.63 -13.47
C VAL A 138 -3.96 4.12 -13.56
N LEU A 139 -4.48 3.45 -12.54
CA LEU A 139 -4.72 2.01 -12.53
C LEU A 139 -6.22 1.74 -12.34
N VAL A 140 -6.73 0.67 -12.92
CA VAL A 140 -8.10 0.20 -12.63
C VAL A 140 -8.11 -0.52 -11.28
N ASP A 141 -8.87 -0.03 -10.30
CA ASP A 141 -9.06 -0.73 -9.02
C ASP A 141 -10.10 -1.84 -9.19
N LEU A 142 -9.79 -3.05 -8.73
CA LEU A 142 -10.67 -4.22 -8.85
C LEU A 142 -11.23 -4.58 -7.48
N ASP A 143 -12.54 -4.87 -7.41
CA ASP A 143 -13.19 -5.32 -6.18
C ASP A 143 -13.10 -6.84 -6.04
N PRO A 144 -12.36 -7.38 -5.04
CA PRO A 144 -12.31 -8.81 -4.76
C PRO A 144 -13.51 -9.25 -3.88
N GLY A 145 -14.71 -8.74 -4.17
CA GLY A 145 -15.94 -9.05 -3.43
C GLY A 145 -16.02 -8.45 -2.03
N MET A 146 -15.23 -7.42 -1.72
CA MET A 146 -15.26 -6.71 -0.43
C MET A 146 -16.35 -5.63 -0.41
N GLY A 147 -16.79 -5.13 -1.56
CA GLY A 147 -17.78 -4.05 -1.65
C GLY A 147 -17.28 -2.73 -1.06
N ARG A 148 -15.95 -2.53 -1.03
CA ARG A 148 -15.31 -1.34 -0.43
C ARG A 148 -15.01 -0.27 -1.49
N THR A 149 -14.18 -0.63 -2.46
CA THR A 149 -13.81 0.13 -3.67
C THR A 149 -13.51 -0.87 -4.77
N GLY A 150 -13.42 -0.39 -6.01
CA GLY A 150 -13.05 -1.23 -7.13
C GLY A 150 -14.23 -1.57 -8.01
N VAL A 151 -13.94 -1.75 -9.30
CA VAL A 151 -14.89 -2.23 -10.27
C VAL A 151 -14.96 -3.74 -10.19
N ASN A 152 -16.15 -4.29 -10.43
CA ASN A 152 -16.31 -5.73 -10.61
C ASN A 152 -15.42 -6.21 -11.79
N PHE A 153 -14.81 -7.40 -11.66
CA PHE A 153 -13.89 -7.96 -12.66
C PHE A 153 -14.47 -8.01 -14.08
N GLN A 154 -15.75 -8.34 -14.24
CA GLN A 154 -16.40 -8.42 -15.56
C GLN A 154 -16.48 -7.04 -16.26
N ALA A 155 -16.54 -5.95 -15.48
CA ALA A 155 -16.62 -4.59 -16.02
C ALA A 155 -15.23 -3.91 -16.15
N ALA A 156 -14.17 -4.54 -15.63
CA ALA A 156 -12.82 -3.96 -15.62
C ALA A 156 -12.25 -3.71 -17.02
N LEU A 157 -12.46 -4.63 -17.95
CA LEU A 157 -12.01 -4.48 -19.34
C LEU A 157 -12.67 -3.28 -20.02
N THR A 158 -13.99 -3.16 -19.87
CA THR A 158 -14.75 -2.02 -20.40
C THR A 158 -14.27 -0.69 -19.82
N LEU A 159 -14.01 -0.64 -18.50
CA LEU A 159 -13.46 0.57 -17.87
C LEU A 159 -12.06 0.88 -18.37
N GLY A 160 -11.18 -0.12 -18.53
CA GLY A 160 -9.84 0.05 -19.07
C GLY A 160 -9.84 0.60 -20.50
N GLN A 161 -10.73 0.08 -21.35
CA GLN A 161 -10.94 0.59 -22.72
C GLN A 161 -11.46 2.02 -22.74
N PHE A 162 -12.40 2.36 -21.85
CA PHE A 162 -12.89 3.71 -21.68
C PHE A 162 -11.75 4.67 -21.29
N ILE A 163 -10.95 4.32 -20.27
CA ILE A 163 -9.83 5.14 -19.80
C ILE A 163 -8.77 5.33 -20.90
N ARG A 164 -8.48 4.31 -21.72
CA ARG A 164 -7.51 4.41 -22.82
C ARG A 164 -7.86 5.54 -23.82
N ASN A 165 -9.14 5.86 -23.97
CA ASN A 165 -9.61 6.89 -24.89
C ASN A 165 -9.60 8.31 -24.28
N LEU A 166 -9.23 8.46 -23.00
CA LEU A 166 -9.15 9.75 -22.30
C LEU A 166 -7.76 10.37 -22.49
N SER A 167 -7.70 11.53 -23.14
CA SER A 167 -6.45 12.14 -23.62
C SER A 167 -5.46 12.57 -22.52
N ALA A 168 -5.95 12.89 -21.33
CA ALA A 168 -5.15 13.34 -20.20
C ALA A 168 -4.94 12.25 -19.13
N LEU A 169 -5.43 11.04 -19.35
CA LEU A 169 -5.11 9.89 -18.50
C LEU A 169 -4.13 8.94 -19.20
N GLN A 170 -3.32 8.26 -18.41
CA GLN A 170 -2.42 7.22 -18.87
C GLN A 170 -2.68 5.95 -18.05
N LEU A 171 -3.41 5.00 -18.63
CA LEU A 171 -3.62 3.70 -18.01
C LEU A 171 -2.28 2.96 -17.85
N LYS A 172 -2.04 2.42 -16.66
CA LYS A 172 -0.81 1.67 -16.31
C LYS A 172 -1.05 0.20 -16.00
N GLY A 173 -2.29 -0.17 -15.69
CA GLY A 173 -2.68 -1.55 -15.41
C GLY A 173 -3.75 -1.60 -14.33
N VAL A 174 -3.60 -2.51 -13.36
CA VAL A 174 -4.66 -2.83 -12.39
C VAL A 174 -4.15 -2.88 -10.96
N GLN A 175 -5.05 -2.60 -10.02
CA GLN A 175 -4.88 -2.86 -8.59
C GLN A 175 -5.91 -3.89 -8.13
N CYS A 176 -5.52 -4.84 -7.29
CA CYS A 176 -6.46 -5.69 -6.55
C CYS A 176 -5.97 -5.89 -5.11
N TYR A 177 -6.73 -5.41 -4.13
CA TYR A 177 -6.38 -5.55 -2.72
C TYR A 177 -7.40 -6.40 -1.97
N VAL A 178 -7.04 -7.66 -1.70
CA VAL A 178 -7.87 -8.62 -0.96
C VAL A 178 -7.78 -8.32 0.55
N GLY A 179 -8.37 -7.21 0.98
CA GLY A 179 -8.23 -6.69 2.33
C GLY A 179 -8.92 -7.53 3.41
N HIS A 180 -10.02 -8.21 3.06
CA HIS A 180 -10.84 -8.95 4.02
C HIS A 180 -10.20 -10.24 4.54
N VAL A 181 -9.13 -10.74 3.88
CA VAL A 181 -8.44 -11.96 4.31
C VAL A 181 -7.21 -11.70 5.17
N GLN A 182 -6.76 -10.44 5.30
CA GLN A 182 -5.44 -10.12 5.87
C GLN A 182 -5.23 -10.64 7.29
N HIS A 183 -6.31 -10.72 8.08
CA HIS A 183 -6.29 -11.17 9.48
C HIS A 183 -6.95 -12.54 9.69
N VAL A 184 -7.27 -13.29 8.62
CA VAL A 184 -7.74 -14.67 8.76
C VAL A 184 -6.62 -15.50 9.35
N VAL A 185 -6.81 -16.03 10.56
CA VAL A 185 -5.76 -16.72 11.33
C VAL A 185 -5.20 -17.93 10.59
N SER A 186 -6.07 -18.79 10.04
CA SER A 186 -5.66 -20.00 9.33
C SER A 186 -4.93 -19.68 8.02
N PHE A 187 -3.63 -20.01 7.95
CA PHE A 187 -2.83 -19.83 6.73
C PHE A 187 -3.42 -20.58 5.52
N PRO A 188 -3.86 -21.86 5.62
CA PRO A 188 -4.50 -22.54 4.50
C PRO A 188 -5.76 -21.84 3.99
N GLU A 189 -6.64 -21.37 4.88
CA GLU A 189 -7.86 -20.68 4.46
C GLU A 189 -7.56 -19.33 3.84
N ARG A 190 -6.67 -18.55 4.47
CA ARG A 190 -6.21 -17.27 3.91
C ARG A 190 -5.56 -17.44 2.54
N SER A 191 -4.76 -18.50 2.37
CA SER A 191 -4.12 -18.86 1.10
C SER A 191 -5.15 -19.17 0.02
N ARG A 192 -6.14 -20.01 0.34
CA ARG A 192 -7.20 -20.40 -0.58
C ARG A 192 -7.99 -19.18 -1.08
N VAL A 193 -8.47 -18.34 -0.15
CA VAL A 193 -9.32 -17.20 -0.49
C VAL A 193 -8.53 -16.10 -1.21
N SER A 194 -7.31 -15.75 -0.75
CA SER A 194 -6.49 -14.73 -1.42
C SER A 194 -6.13 -15.16 -2.84
N ALA A 195 -5.67 -16.41 -3.02
CA ALA A 195 -5.29 -16.93 -4.33
C ALA A 195 -6.48 -16.97 -5.31
N GLU A 196 -7.69 -17.29 -4.84
CA GLU A 196 -8.90 -17.27 -5.69
C GLU A 196 -9.15 -15.87 -6.27
N TRP A 197 -9.15 -14.84 -5.42
CA TRP A 197 -9.39 -13.46 -5.84
C TRP A 197 -8.26 -12.91 -6.71
N MET A 198 -7.01 -13.18 -6.35
CA MET A 198 -5.86 -12.72 -7.13
C MET A 198 -5.75 -13.40 -8.50
N LYS A 199 -6.18 -14.67 -8.64
CA LYS A 199 -6.27 -15.34 -9.95
C LYS A 199 -7.33 -14.69 -10.85
N LYS A 200 -8.46 -14.25 -10.30
CA LYS A 200 -9.48 -13.50 -11.06
C LYS A 200 -8.93 -12.14 -11.53
N ALA A 201 -8.17 -11.45 -10.69
CA ALA A 201 -7.49 -10.22 -11.09
C ALA A 201 -6.39 -10.46 -12.14
N ALA A 202 -5.66 -11.57 -12.05
CA ALA A 202 -4.68 -11.98 -13.06
C ALA A 202 -5.34 -12.27 -14.42
N GLU A 203 -6.53 -12.86 -14.43
CA GLU A 203 -7.33 -13.04 -15.65
C GLU A 203 -7.69 -11.69 -16.29
N VAL A 204 -8.15 -10.70 -15.51
CA VAL A 204 -8.39 -9.33 -16.01
C VAL A 204 -7.11 -8.73 -16.61
N PHE A 205 -5.97 -8.90 -15.95
CA PHE A 205 -4.68 -8.41 -16.44
C PHE A 205 -4.27 -9.08 -17.76
N ARG A 206 -4.51 -10.38 -17.92
CA ARG A 206 -4.29 -11.10 -19.19
C ARG A 206 -5.22 -10.59 -20.30
N GLN A 207 -6.50 -10.35 -20.00
CA GLN A 207 -7.43 -9.75 -20.94
C GLN A 207 -7.01 -8.34 -21.38
N PHE A 208 -6.45 -7.53 -20.47
CA PHE A 208 -5.87 -6.23 -20.83
C PHE A 208 -4.74 -6.42 -21.84
N LYS A 209 -3.82 -7.36 -21.59
CA LYS A 209 -2.71 -7.66 -22.50
C LYS A 209 -3.18 -8.10 -23.88
N GLU A 210 -4.12 -9.05 -23.94
CA GLU A 210 -4.67 -9.61 -25.18
C GLU A 210 -5.40 -8.56 -26.03
N THR A 211 -6.02 -7.56 -25.40
CA THR A 211 -6.74 -6.47 -26.07
C THR A 211 -5.89 -5.20 -26.31
N GLY A 212 -4.58 -5.29 -26.05
CA GLY A 212 -3.64 -4.19 -26.25
C GLY A 212 -3.84 -3.02 -25.28
N LEU A 213 -4.39 -3.27 -24.10
CA LEU A 213 -4.37 -2.30 -23.00
C LEU A 213 -3.01 -2.36 -22.26
N PRO A 214 -2.55 -1.24 -21.68
CA PRO A 214 -1.34 -1.20 -20.87
C PRO A 214 -1.38 -2.19 -19.70
N THR A 215 -0.29 -2.93 -19.55
CA THR A 215 -0.08 -3.97 -18.52
C THR A 215 1.30 -3.79 -17.87
N GLU A 216 1.61 -2.55 -17.49
CA GLU A 216 2.88 -2.20 -16.83
C GLU A 216 2.85 -2.58 -15.34
N ILE A 217 1.68 -2.47 -14.70
CA ILE A 217 1.51 -2.68 -13.26
C ILE A 217 0.29 -3.55 -12.97
N PHE A 218 0.52 -4.66 -12.27
CA PHE A 218 -0.47 -5.32 -11.44
C PHE A 218 0.04 -5.24 -9.99
N THR A 219 -0.66 -4.47 -9.15
CA THR A 219 -0.27 -4.22 -7.76
C THR A 219 -1.38 -4.64 -6.79
N GLY A 220 -1.01 -5.02 -5.59
CA GLY A 220 -1.94 -5.56 -4.59
C GLY A 220 -1.20 -5.99 -3.34
N THR A 221 -1.71 -7.00 -2.64
CA THR A 221 -1.04 -7.61 -1.47
C THR A 221 -1.06 -6.77 -0.20
N GLY A 222 -1.27 -7.43 0.93
CA GLY A 222 -1.06 -6.87 2.26
C GLY A 222 -0.10 -7.72 3.08
N THR A 223 0.23 -7.26 4.29
CA THR A 223 1.17 -7.95 5.18
C THR A 223 0.74 -9.38 5.50
N GLY A 224 -0.57 -9.69 5.51
CA GLY A 224 -1.05 -11.03 5.82
C GLY A 224 -0.94 -12.01 4.65
N THR A 225 -0.85 -11.49 3.42
CA THR A 225 -0.90 -12.28 2.19
C THR A 225 0.39 -12.25 1.37
N PHE A 226 1.47 -11.66 1.88
CA PHE A 226 2.74 -11.51 1.16
C PHE A 226 3.38 -12.84 0.71
N GLU A 227 3.21 -13.94 1.46
CA GLU A 227 3.69 -15.28 1.08
C GLU A 227 2.79 -15.95 0.02
N ILE A 228 1.57 -15.45 -0.15
CA ILE A 228 0.54 -16.05 -0.99
C ILE A 228 0.50 -15.33 -2.33
N ASP A 229 0.33 -14.02 -2.31
CA ASP A 229 0.09 -13.22 -3.50
C ASP A 229 1.34 -13.10 -4.36
N CYS A 230 2.54 -13.24 -3.78
CA CYS A 230 3.80 -13.25 -4.53
C CYS A 230 3.91 -14.41 -5.52
N LEU A 231 3.10 -15.46 -5.35
CA LEU A 231 3.01 -16.61 -6.24
C LEU A 231 2.23 -16.33 -7.52
N ILE A 232 1.53 -15.20 -7.61
CA ILE A 232 0.78 -14.80 -8.81
C ILE A 232 1.78 -14.29 -9.86
N PRO A 233 1.94 -14.96 -11.01
CA PRO A 233 2.97 -14.61 -11.99
C PRO A 233 2.84 -13.17 -12.51
N GLU A 234 1.61 -12.71 -12.75
CA GLU A 234 1.30 -11.40 -13.31
C GLU A 234 1.51 -10.25 -12.31
N LEU A 235 1.53 -10.53 -11.01
CA LEU A 235 1.76 -9.49 -9.99
C LEU A 235 3.14 -8.86 -10.19
N THR A 236 3.20 -7.54 -10.20
CA THR A 236 4.44 -6.78 -10.46
C THR A 236 5.06 -6.22 -9.18
N ASP A 237 4.25 -5.64 -8.31
CA ASP A 237 4.68 -5.09 -7.03
C ASP A 237 3.66 -5.29 -5.91
N MET A 238 4.16 -5.35 -4.67
CA MET A 238 3.37 -5.61 -3.46
C MET A 238 3.22 -4.35 -2.58
N GLN A 239 2.01 -4.11 -2.08
CA GLN A 239 1.59 -2.93 -1.29
C GLN A 239 1.65 -3.14 0.22
N VAL A 240 2.45 -4.09 0.68
CA VAL A 240 2.67 -4.42 2.10
C VAL A 240 2.96 -3.16 2.94
N GLY A 241 2.43 -3.08 4.16
CA GLY A 241 2.56 -1.88 5.01
C GLY A 241 2.93 -2.19 6.45
N SER A 242 2.03 -2.90 7.14
CA SER A 242 2.19 -3.22 8.57
C SER A 242 3.43 -4.05 8.90
N TYR A 243 4.00 -4.77 7.94
CA TYR A 243 5.21 -5.59 8.14
C TYR A 243 6.39 -4.82 8.76
N THR A 244 6.44 -3.49 8.56
CA THR A 244 7.48 -2.62 9.13
C THR A 244 7.44 -2.57 10.65
N LEU A 245 6.23 -2.47 11.22
CA LEU A 245 6.01 -2.15 12.63
C LEU A 245 5.37 -3.30 13.41
N MET A 246 4.50 -4.06 12.73
CA MET A 246 3.63 -5.10 13.24
C MET A 246 2.72 -4.64 14.38
N ASP A 247 1.77 -5.49 14.76
CA ASP A 247 0.80 -5.24 15.81
C ASP A 247 0.28 -6.58 16.36
N ALA A 248 -0.45 -6.51 17.47
CA ALA A 248 -1.00 -7.68 18.16
C ALA A 248 -1.92 -8.56 17.30
N GLU A 249 -2.54 -8.02 16.26
CA GLU A 249 -3.39 -8.82 15.38
C GLU A 249 -2.53 -9.61 14.38
N TYR A 250 -1.59 -8.95 13.72
CA TYR A 250 -0.73 -9.58 12.72
C TYR A 250 0.19 -10.66 13.29
N ILE A 251 0.69 -10.54 14.53
CA ILE A 251 1.49 -11.64 15.13
C ILE A 251 0.68 -12.93 15.37
N ASN A 252 -0.65 -12.83 15.43
CA ASN A 252 -1.53 -13.97 15.74
C ASN A 252 -2.11 -14.66 14.49
N ILE A 253 -1.73 -14.25 13.27
CA ILE A 253 -2.09 -15.01 12.08
C ILE A 253 -1.04 -16.08 11.80
N GLY A 254 -1.45 -17.30 11.45
CA GLY A 254 -0.53 -18.35 11.02
C GLY A 254 0.17 -18.00 9.72
N SER A 255 1.36 -18.54 9.49
CA SER A 255 2.19 -18.35 8.29
C SER A 255 2.58 -19.69 7.67
N SER A 256 3.31 -19.68 6.55
CA SER A 256 3.84 -20.90 5.96
C SER A 256 4.83 -21.65 6.87
N ARG A 257 5.48 -20.92 7.79
CA ARG A 257 6.53 -21.43 8.70
C ARG A 257 5.98 -21.86 10.06
N ASP A 258 4.94 -21.20 10.53
CA ASP A 258 4.30 -21.47 11.81
C ASP A 258 2.78 -21.29 11.66
N PRO A 259 1.98 -22.36 11.73
CA PRO A 259 0.52 -22.27 11.59
C PRO A 259 -0.17 -21.42 12.66
N SER A 260 0.51 -21.12 13.77
CA SER A 260 -0.06 -20.37 14.90
C SER A 260 0.28 -18.89 14.89
N ARG A 261 1.38 -18.48 14.23
CA ARG A 261 1.92 -17.12 14.29
C ARG A 261 2.68 -16.68 13.05
N LEU A 262 2.77 -15.37 12.86
CA LEU A 262 3.59 -14.75 11.83
C LEU A 262 4.90 -14.29 12.48
N VAL A 263 5.93 -15.12 12.36
CA VAL A 263 7.20 -14.97 13.08
C VAL A 263 8.28 -14.25 12.28
N GLN A 264 8.07 -14.08 10.97
CA GLN A 264 9.02 -13.45 10.04
C GLN A 264 9.29 -11.98 10.38
N PHE A 265 8.31 -11.29 10.97
CA PHE A 265 8.37 -9.86 11.30
C PHE A 265 8.10 -9.65 12.79
N PRO A 266 9.15 -9.48 13.61
CA PRO A 266 8.96 -9.07 15.01
C PRO A 266 8.39 -7.66 15.12
N PRO A 267 7.65 -7.34 16.22
CA PRO A 267 7.10 -6.01 16.45
C PRO A 267 8.19 -4.98 16.74
N ALA A 268 8.26 -3.95 15.90
CA ALA A 268 9.16 -2.81 16.09
C ALA A 268 8.47 -1.70 16.91
N LEU A 269 7.14 -1.62 16.86
CA LEU A 269 6.37 -0.56 17.50
C LEU A 269 5.91 -0.97 18.91
N THR A 270 6.17 -0.13 19.90
CA THR A 270 5.67 -0.32 21.27
C THR A 270 5.15 0.98 21.86
N LEU A 271 4.14 0.88 22.72
CA LEU A 271 3.64 1.99 23.53
C LEU A 271 4.24 1.87 24.93
N LEU A 272 5.19 2.74 25.26
CA LEU A 272 5.72 2.86 26.61
C LEU A 272 4.66 3.46 27.53
N THR A 273 4.49 2.86 28.70
CA THR A 273 3.52 3.27 29.72
C THR A 273 4.16 3.20 31.11
N THR A 274 3.69 4.04 32.03
CA THR A 274 4.09 4.04 33.44
C THR A 274 2.94 3.56 34.30
N VAL A 275 3.23 2.66 35.24
CA VAL A 275 2.26 2.29 36.28
C VAL A 275 2.08 3.49 37.22
N ILE A 276 0.91 4.12 37.18
CA ILE A 276 0.60 5.32 37.98
C ILE A 276 -0.08 4.99 39.32
N SER A 277 -0.46 3.73 39.54
CA SER A 277 -1.18 3.31 40.74
C SER A 277 -0.91 1.83 41.03
N SER A 278 -0.71 1.51 42.31
CA SER A 278 -0.55 0.15 42.84
C SER A 278 -1.47 -0.04 44.04
N ASN A 279 -2.76 0.30 43.88
CA ASN A 279 -3.71 0.45 45.00
C ASN A 279 -4.17 -0.85 45.66
N HIS A 280 -3.66 -2.01 45.22
CA HIS A 280 -3.95 -3.31 45.81
C HIS A 280 -2.66 -4.13 45.91
N ASN A 281 -2.43 -4.77 47.06
CA ASN A 281 -1.27 -5.63 47.30
C ASN A 281 -1.31 -6.82 46.33
N SER A 282 -0.22 -6.98 45.57
CA SER A 282 0.11 -8.14 44.74
C SER A 282 0.40 -9.38 45.57
#